data_AF-F4KY95-F1
#
_entry.id   AF-F4KY95-F1
#
_cell.length_a   1.000
_cell.length_b   1.000
_cell.length_c   1.000
_cell.angle_alpha   90.00
_cell.angle_beta   90.00
_cell.angle_gamma   90.00
#
_symmetry.space_group_name_H-M   'P 1'
#
loop_
_entity.id
_entity.type
_entity.pdbx_description
1 polymer ?
#
loop_
_entity_poly.entity_id
_entity_poly.type
_entity_poly.pdbx_seq_one_letter_code
_entity_poly.pdbx_strand_id
1 'polypeptide(L)'
;MIISQGTKDFAAGFYERAFGYNPAQLLAEEQAKLAKERQKAEEERQKAEEEHLLLQAALQREEEERQKLQNTILNLHQLVKMNPPEIAVIVGMTIEEVEALITLHGDKSGE
;
A
#
# COMPACT_ATOMS: atom_id res chain seq x y z
N MET A 1 -15.22 -39.56 -31.42
CA MET A 1 -16.38 -40.04 -30.63
C MET A 1 -17.32 -38.86 -30.44
N ILE A 2 -18.42 -38.81 -31.21
CA ILE A 2 -19.38 -37.69 -31.15
C ILE A 2 -20.43 -38.05 -30.10
N ILE A 3 -20.25 -37.57 -28.88
CA ILE A 3 -21.22 -37.72 -27.79
C ILE A 3 -22.35 -36.73 -28.09
N SER A 4 -23.49 -37.22 -28.58
CA SER A 4 -24.67 -36.40 -28.88
C SER A 4 -25.25 -35.82 -27.60
N GLN A 5 -25.91 -34.67 -27.68
CA GLN A 5 -26.46 -33.95 -26.51
C GLN A 5 -27.37 -34.85 -25.66
N GLY A 6 -28.19 -35.70 -26.30
CA GLY A 6 -29.03 -36.69 -25.61
C GLY A 6 -28.27 -37.77 -24.83
N THR A 7 -27.03 -38.09 -25.19
CA THR A 7 -26.19 -39.02 -24.39
C THR A 7 -25.58 -38.36 -23.15
N LYS A 8 -25.39 -37.03 -23.17
CA LYS A 8 -24.97 -36.27 -21.98
C LYS A 8 -26.10 -36.16 -20.96
N ASP A 9 -27.32 -35.91 -21.45
CA ASP A 9 -28.52 -35.81 -20.61
C ASP A 9 -28.90 -37.17 -20.00
N PHE A 10 -28.75 -38.25 -20.76
CA PHE A 10 -28.94 -39.62 -20.25
C PHE A 10 -27.92 -40.00 -19.18
N ALA A 11 -26.64 -39.68 -19.39
CA ALA A 11 -25.60 -39.94 -18.41
C ALA A 11 -25.84 -39.15 -17.12
N ALA A 12 -26.17 -37.86 -17.22
CA ALA A 12 -26.51 -37.02 -16.08
C ALA A 12 -27.66 -37.60 -15.24
N GLY A 13 -28.77 -37.99 -15.89
CA GLY A 13 -29.91 -38.61 -15.21
C GLY A 13 -29.60 -39.99 -14.62
N PHE A 14 -28.69 -40.77 -15.23
CA PHE A 14 -28.24 -42.05 -14.69
C PHE A 14 -27.38 -41.86 -13.43
N TYR A 15 -26.46 -40.90 -13.43
CA TYR A 15 -25.62 -40.61 -12.26
C TYR A 15 -26.46 -40.08 -11.08
N GLU A 16 -27.42 -39.18 -11.33
CA GLU A 16 -28.35 -38.73 -10.29
C GLU A 16 -29.17 -39.87 -9.69
N ARG A 17 -29.64 -40.81 -10.51
CA ARG A 17 -30.44 -41.95 -10.03
C ARG A 17 -29.61 -43.03 -9.32
N ALA A 18 -28.36 -43.25 -9.73
CA ALA A 18 -27.49 -44.29 -9.19
C ALA A 18 -26.68 -43.84 -7.97
N PHE A 19 -26.26 -42.58 -7.93
CA PHE A 19 -25.35 -42.03 -6.92
C PHE A 19 -25.93 -40.83 -6.17
N GLY A 20 -27.09 -40.30 -6.59
CA GLY A 20 -27.73 -39.16 -5.94
C GLY A 20 -27.13 -37.80 -6.28
N TYR A 21 -26.15 -37.75 -7.18
CA TYR A 21 -25.50 -36.50 -7.60
C TYR A 21 -25.07 -36.53 -9.07
N ASN A 22 -24.94 -35.35 -9.67
CA ASN A 22 -24.43 -35.18 -11.03
C ASN A 22 -22.94 -34.76 -10.98
N PRO A 23 -22.01 -35.59 -11.49
CA PRO A 23 -20.58 -35.27 -11.45
C PRO A 23 -20.22 -33.98 -12.23
N ALA A 24 -21.00 -33.63 -13.26
CA ALA A 24 -20.78 -32.39 -14.00
C ALA A 24 -21.16 -31.14 -13.17
N GLN A 25 -22.18 -31.24 -12.30
CA GLN A 25 -22.55 -30.15 -11.39
C GLN A 25 -21.51 -29.99 -10.28
N LEU A 26 -21.01 -31.08 -9.71
CA LEU A 26 -19.94 -31.04 -8.70
C LEU A 26 -18.66 -30.38 -9.24
N LEU A 27 -18.24 -30.73 -10.46
CA LEU A 27 -17.09 -30.08 -11.10
C LEU A 27 -17.33 -28.59 -11.38
N ALA A 28 -18.54 -28.21 -11.79
CA ALA A 28 -18.89 -26.80 -11.98
C ALA A 28 -18.90 -26.02 -10.66
N GLU A 29 -19.39 -26.62 -9.58
CA GLU A 29 -19.38 -26.02 -8.24
C GLU A 29 -17.95 -25.86 -7.69
N GLU A 30 -17.08 -26.84 -7.86
CA GLU A 30 -15.67 -26.75 -7.46
C GLU A 30 -14.94 -25.66 -8.25
N GLN A 31 -15.15 -25.58 -9.57
CA GLN A 31 -14.57 -24.53 -10.39
C GLN A 31 -15.09 -23.14 -9.99
N ALA A 32 -16.38 -23.01 -9.69
CA ALA A 32 -16.96 -21.75 -9.22
C ALA A 32 -16.41 -21.33 -7.84
N LYS A 33 -16.19 -22.29 -6.93
CA LYS A 33 -15.55 -22.03 -5.63
C LYS A 33 -14.10 -21.58 -5.80
N LEU A 34 -13.33 -22.28 -6.62
CA LEU A 34 -11.93 -21.93 -6.89
C LEU A 34 -11.80 -20.56 -7.56
N ALA A 35 -12.69 -20.23 -8.51
CA ALA A 35 -12.70 -18.92 -9.15
C ALA A 35 -12.99 -17.79 -8.15
N LYS A 36 -13.96 -17.98 -7.25
CA LYS A 36 -14.26 -17.01 -6.18
C LYS A 36 -13.10 -16.85 -5.20
N GLU A 37 -12.42 -17.94 -4.85
CA GLU A 37 -11.26 -17.89 -3.95
C GLU A 37 -10.10 -17.11 -4.60
N ARG A 38 -9.82 -17.36 -5.89
CA ARG A 38 -8.83 -16.58 -6.64
C ARG A 38 -9.19 -15.11 -6.74
N GLN A 39 -10.45 -14.79 -6.99
CA GLN A 39 -10.91 -13.40 -7.06
C GLN A 39 -10.72 -12.69 -5.71
N LYS A 40 -11.07 -13.34 -4.59
CA LYS A 40 -10.85 -12.76 -3.26
C LYS A 40 -9.36 -12.54 -2.97
N ALA A 41 -8.52 -13.51 -3.31
CA ALA A 41 -7.07 -13.39 -3.12
C ALA A 41 -6.49 -12.24 -3.97
N GLU A 42 -7.00 -12.02 -5.17
CA GLU A 42 -6.57 -10.93 -6.04
C GLU A 42 -7.04 -9.57 -5.52
N GLU A 43 -8.29 -9.47 -5.06
CA GLU A 43 -8.81 -8.25 -4.40
C GLU A 43 -8.04 -7.90 -3.12
N GLU A 44 -7.65 -8.90 -2.33
CA GLU A 44 -6.85 -8.69 -1.11
C GLU A 44 -5.43 -8.22 -1.46
N ARG A 45 -4.81 -8.79 -2.50
CA ARG A 45 -3.51 -8.33 -2.99
C ARG A 45 -3.57 -6.90 -3.52
N GLN A 46 -4.61 -6.55 -4.28
CA GLN A 46 -4.78 -5.18 -4.79
C GLN A 46 -4.95 -4.17 -3.65
N LYS A 47 -5.73 -4.51 -2.63
CA LYS A 47 -5.88 -3.65 -1.43
C LYS A 47 -4.56 -3.47 -0.69
N ALA A 48 -3.78 -4.53 -0.51
CA ALA A 48 -2.49 -4.46 0.14
C ALA A 48 -1.49 -3.60 -0.66
N GLU A 49 -1.49 -3.71 -1.99
CA GLU A 49 -0.66 -2.87 -2.87
C GLU A 49 -1.10 -1.39 -2.82
N GLU A 50 -2.40 -1.12 -2.82
CA GLU A 50 -2.94 0.24 -2.68
C GLU A 50 -2.59 0.86 -1.33
N GLU A 51 -2.73 0.12 -0.24
CA GLU A 51 -2.35 0.57 1.10
C GLU A 51 -0.84 0.87 1.20
N HIS A 52 -0.01 0.01 0.62
CA HIS A 52 1.44 0.25 0.58
C HIS A 52 1.79 1.52 -0.22
N LEU A 53 1.15 1.76 -1.36
CA LEU A 53 1.35 2.97 -2.15
C LEU A 53 0.91 4.23 -1.40
N LEU A 54 -0.22 4.18 -0.70
CA LEU A 54 -0.70 5.30 0.12
C LEU A 54 0.25 5.59 1.28
N LEU A 55 0.75 4.54 1.95
CA LEU A 55 1.72 4.69 3.04
C LEU A 55 3.03 5.29 2.52
N GLN A 56 3.54 4.82 1.38
CA GLN A 56 4.75 5.36 0.77
C GLN A 56 4.58 6.83 0.38
N ALA A 57 3.45 7.19 -0.21
CA ALA A 57 3.15 8.58 -0.54
C ALA A 57 3.02 9.48 0.71
N ALA A 58 2.46 8.95 1.80
CA ALA A 58 2.37 9.67 3.07
C ALA A 58 3.77 9.92 3.68
N LEU A 59 4.60 8.88 3.73
CA LEU A 59 5.98 8.99 4.21
C LEU A 59 6.80 9.98 3.38
N GLN A 60 6.65 9.95 2.06
CA GLN A 60 7.36 10.88 1.19
C GLN A 60 6.94 12.33 1.43
N ARG A 61 5.64 12.59 1.65
CA ARG A 61 5.16 13.94 1.98
C ARG A 61 5.69 14.42 3.33
N GLU A 62 5.71 13.55 4.34
CA GLU A 62 6.26 13.87 5.65
C GLU A 62 7.76 14.20 5.57
N GLU A 63 8.51 13.44 4.77
CA GLU A 63 9.93 13.70 4.55
C GLU A 63 10.16 15.04 3.81
N GLU A 64 9.36 15.34 2.79
CA GLU A 64 9.42 16.63 2.08
C GLU A 64 9.10 17.82 2.99
N GLU A 65 8.10 17.69 3.87
CA GLU A 65 7.77 18.73 4.85
C GLU A 65 8.90 18.92 5.85
N ARG A 66 9.49 17.82 6.34
CA ARG A 66 10.65 17.88 7.23
C ARG A 66 11.85 18.55 6.57
N GLN A 67 12.14 18.24 5.32
CA GLN A 67 13.22 18.88 4.56
C GLN A 67 12.94 20.38 4.33
N LYS A 68 11.71 20.77 3.99
CA LYS A 68 11.33 22.18 3.86
C LYS A 68 11.49 22.94 5.17
N LEU A 69 11.11 22.32 6.29
CA LEU A 69 11.28 22.89 7.62
C LEU A 69 12.76 23.11 7.95
N GLN A 70 13.59 22.10 7.73
CA GLN A 70 15.04 22.18 7.92
C GLN A 70 15.67 23.28 7.06
N ASN A 71 15.31 23.33 5.78
CA ASN A 71 15.78 24.39 4.88
C ASN A 71 15.33 25.78 5.34
N THR A 72 14.12 25.91 5.88
CA THR A 72 13.62 27.18 6.42
C THR A 72 14.44 27.62 7.62
N ILE A 73 14.71 26.72 8.57
CA ILE A 73 15.57 26.98 9.74
C ILE A 73 16.96 27.44 9.30
N LEU A 74 17.58 26.73 8.35
CA LEU A 74 18.90 27.07 7.85
C LEU A 74 18.90 28.41 7.11
N ASN A 75 17.88 28.71 6.31
CA ASN A 75 17.77 30.00 5.62
C ASN A 75 17.60 31.16 6.62
N LEU A 76 16.79 31.00 7.66
CA LEU A 76 16.63 32.02 8.71
C LEU A 76 17.94 32.25 9.45
N HIS A 77 18.68 31.19 9.76
CA HIS A 77 19.97 31.28 10.44
C HIS A 77 21.07 31.86 9.54
N GLN A 78 21.21 31.38 8.30
CA GLN A 78 22.34 31.71 7.42
C GLN A 78 22.12 32.98 6.60
N LEU A 79 20.92 33.21 6.07
CA LEU A 79 20.63 34.36 5.20
C LEU A 79 20.11 35.54 6.00
N VAL A 80 19.16 35.30 6.91
CA VAL A 80 18.53 36.36 7.72
C VAL A 80 19.34 36.67 8.99
N LYS A 81 20.30 35.80 9.35
CA LYS A 81 21.15 35.94 10.56
C LYS A 81 20.35 36.03 11.86
N MET A 82 19.20 35.36 11.92
CA MET A 82 18.41 35.23 13.17
C MET A 82 19.08 34.28 14.15
N ASN A 83 18.87 34.55 15.44
CA ASN A 83 19.38 33.69 16.50
C ASN A 83 18.48 32.46 16.69
N PRO A 84 19.03 31.30 17.12
CA PRO A 84 18.25 30.07 17.33
C PRO A 84 16.99 30.23 18.19
N PRO A 85 16.96 31.04 19.28
CA PRO A 85 15.73 31.27 20.05
C PRO A 85 14.62 31.97 19.27
N GLU A 86 14.97 32.89 18.37
CA GLU A 86 14.00 33.61 17.55
C GLU A 86 13.42 32.69 16.46
N ILE A 87 14.28 31.86 15.87
CA ILE A 87 13.86 30.84 14.90
C ILE A 87 12.94 29.80 15.56
N ALA A 88 13.27 29.35 16.77
CA ALA A 88 12.45 28.42 17.55
C ALA A 88 11.02 28.94 17.75
N VAL A 89 10.87 30.24 18.02
CA VAL A 89 9.55 30.89 18.15
C VAL A 89 8.80 30.93 16.81
N ILE A 90 9.48 31.24 15.70
CA ILE A 90 8.86 31.33 14.37
C ILE A 90 8.39 29.96 13.88
N VAL A 91 9.21 28.93 14.10
CA VAL A 91 9.00 27.58 13.58
C VAL A 91 8.19 26.71 14.56
N GLY A 92 8.04 27.14 15.82
CA GLY A 92 7.30 26.42 16.85
C GLY A 92 8.04 25.19 17.39
N MET A 93 9.38 25.23 17.40
CA MET A 93 10.25 24.15 17.88
C MET A 93 10.97 24.57 19.16
N THR A 94 11.63 23.62 19.83
CA THR A 94 12.50 23.96 20.96
C THR A 94 13.82 24.58 20.46
N ILE A 95 14.45 25.39 21.31
CA ILE A 95 15.74 26.02 20.99
C ILE A 95 16.81 24.95 20.74
N GLU A 96 16.82 23.91 21.57
CA GLU A 96 17.74 22.78 21.50
C GLU A 96 17.65 22.04 20.16
N GLU A 97 16.44 21.79 19.66
CA GLU A 97 16.24 21.15 18.35
C GLU A 97 16.73 22.01 17.19
N VAL A 98 16.47 23.32 17.24
CA VAL A 98 16.94 24.28 16.23
C VAL A 98 18.47 24.34 16.20
N GLU A 99 19.11 24.42 17.37
CA GLU A 99 20.57 24.42 17.49
C GLU A 99 21.20 23.12 16.99
N ALA A 100 20.60 21.98 17.33
CA ALA A 100 21.04 20.67 16.84
C ALA A 100 20.96 20.60 15.29
N LEU A 101 19.86 21.08 14.70
CA LEU A 101 19.68 21.10 13.24
C LEU A 101 20.68 22.02 12.53
N ILE A 102 20.96 23.19 13.11
CA ILE A 102 21.95 24.14 12.59
C ILE A 102 23.35 23.53 12.66
N THR A 103 23.71 22.91 13.79
CA THR A 103 25.04 22.32 13.99
C THR A 103 25.29 21.15 13.04
N LEU A 104 24.31 20.24 12.91
CA LEU A 104 24.36 19.08 12.02
C LEU A 104 24.61 19.46 10.54
N HIS A 105 24.10 20.61 10.10
CA HIS A 105 24.26 21.10 8.72
C HIS A 105 25.44 22.07 8.57
N GLY A 106 25.87 22.74 9.64
CA GLY A 106 27.05 23.58 9.68
C GLY A 106 28.33 22.80 9.42
N ASP A 107 28.46 21.59 9.99
CA ASP A 107 29.63 20.73 9.80
C ASP A 107 29.79 20.20 8.36
N LYS A 108 28.71 20.11 7.58
CA LYS A 108 28.77 19.67 6.17
C LYS A 108 29.29 20.74 5.20
N SER A 109 29.46 21.98 5.65
CA SER A 109 29.89 23.10 4.80
C SER A 109 31.38 23.44 4.96
N GLY A 110 32.14 22.63 5.73
CA GLY A 110 33.53 22.88 6.13
C GLY A 110 34.59 21.92 5.55
N GLU A 111 34.25 21.07 4.59
CA GLU A 111 35.19 20.23 3.81
C GLU A 111 35.24 20.63 2.33
#